data_AF-A0A7G8BHU2-F1
#
_entry.id   AF-A0A7G8BHU2-F1
#
_cell.length_a   1.000
_cell.length_b   1.000
_cell.length_c   1.000
_cell.angle_alpha   90.00
_cell.angle_beta   90.00
_cell.angle_gamma   90.00
#
_symmetry.space_group_name_H-M   'P 1'
#
loop_
_entity.id
_entity.type
_entity.pdbx_description
1 polymer ?
#
loop_
_entity_poly.entity_id
_entity_poly.type
_entity_poly.pdbx_seq_one_letter_code
_entity_poly.pdbx_strand_id
1 'polypeptide(L)'
;MTYCLGICTHEGLIMASDSRSNAGYDQVNLCRKMHTFVMPDERAFVILTSGSVSLTQSVITLLREDFNAGEGLAKVPTPYAASRVVGEAVRRVSDLDRAHLEKDDFSFNINLLLGGQVKGSRSGLYLVYPQGNPLSATQDSPYLQIGECKYGRPILDRGIVHGSTPLEVAALYGLLSFDAAMRSNVTVGPPIEMLIYRNDSLHFDGYRSFPADDPELLSIHRQWERALRKAVEDLPKIHFNACLPGH
;
A
#
# COMPACT_ATOMS: atom_id res chain seq x y z
N MET A 1 12.04 -5.69 -2.05
CA MET A 1 12.26 -4.26 -2.37
C MET A 1 10.94 -3.63 -2.76
N THR A 2 10.05 -3.40 -1.79
CA THR A 2 8.74 -2.78 -2.02
C THR A 2 8.18 -2.29 -0.70
N TYR A 3 7.49 -1.16 -0.71
CA TYR A 3 6.54 -0.80 0.34
C TYR A 3 5.26 -0.25 -0.31
N CYS A 4 4.13 -0.86 0.01
CA CYS A 4 2.81 -0.32 -0.35
C CYS A 4 1.90 -0.25 0.87
N LEU A 5 0.99 0.72 0.85
CA LEU A 5 0.12 1.07 1.94
C LEU A 5 -1.27 1.37 1.40
N GLY A 6 -2.29 0.78 2.03
CA GLY A 6 -3.68 1.19 1.91
C GLY A 6 -4.18 1.68 3.26
N ILE A 7 -4.91 2.80 3.29
CA ILE A 7 -5.58 3.33 4.48
C ILE A 7 -7.05 3.51 4.15
N CYS A 8 -7.92 3.10 5.07
CA CYS A 8 -9.36 3.23 5.02
C CYS A 8 -9.82 4.22 6.10
N THR A 9 -10.54 5.25 5.70
CA THR A 9 -11.19 6.20 6.60
C THR A 9 -12.70 6.20 6.35
N HIS A 10 -13.45 6.84 7.23
CA HIS A 10 -14.88 7.07 7.01
C HIS A 10 -15.20 7.89 5.75
N GLU A 11 -14.22 8.63 5.20
CA GLU A 11 -14.37 9.46 4.00
C GLU A 11 -13.97 8.74 2.71
N GLY A 12 -13.12 7.70 2.78
CA GLY A 12 -12.57 7.07 1.59
C GLY A 12 -11.34 6.20 1.81
N LEU A 13 -10.54 6.06 0.76
CA LEU A 13 -9.32 5.25 0.73
C LEU A 13 -8.12 6.10 0.30
N ILE A 14 -6.97 5.86 0.95
CA ILE A 14 -5.65 6.26 0.47
C ILE A 14 -4.92 5.01 0.01
N MET A 15 -4.32 5.07 -1.17
CA MET A 15 -3.55 3.97 -1.74
C MET A 15 -2.21 4.52 -2.20
N ALA A 16 -1.11 3.97 -1.70
CA ALA A 16 0.22 4.48 -1.97
C ALA A 16 1.26 3.38 -2.15
N SER A 17 2.19 3.57 -3.09
CA SER A 17 3.25 2.61 -3.39
C SER A 17 4.55 3.30 -3.74
N ASP A 18 5.67 2.71 -3.34
CA ASP A 18 6.97 3.03 -3.91
C ASP A 18 7.15 2.40 -5.31
N SER A 19 8.18 2.81 -6.04
CA SER A 19 8.42 2.30 -7.42
C SER A 19 9.75 1.55 -7.56
N ARG A 20 10.61 1.58 -6.54
CA ARG A 20 11.91 0.89 -6.58
C ARG A 20 11.68 -0.62 -6.56
N SER A 21 12.16 -1.34 -7.57
CA SER A 21 11.97 -2.80 -7.68
C SER A 21 13.29 -3.48 -7.96
N ASN A 22 13.44 -4.72 -7.47
CA ASN A 22 14.57 -5.57 -7.84
C ASN A 22 14.15 -6.56 -8.91
N ALA A 23 14.78 -6.53 -10.07
CA ALA A 23 14.53 -7.46 -11.18
C ALA A 23 15.62 -8.54 -11.31
N GLY A 24 16.62 -8.59 -10.41
CA GLY A 24 17.71 -9.56 -10.45
C GLY A 24 18.79 -9.25 -9.41
N TYR A 25 19.95 -9.90 -9.48
CA TYR A 25 21.01 -9.70 -8.47
C TYR A 25 21.61 -8.28 -8.48
N ASP A 26 21.50 -7.52 -9.56
CA ASP A 26 22.06 -6.15 -9.68
C ASP A 26 21.19 -5.18 -10.49
N GLN A 27 19.90 -5.49 -10.71
CA GLN A 27 19.01 -4.65 -11.53
C GLN A 27 17.94 -3.98 -10.69
N VAL A 28 18.26 -2.76 -10.23
CA VAL A 28 17.26 -1.86 -9.65
C VAL A 28 16.52 -1.17 -10.78
N ASN A 29 15.30 -1.63 -11.05
CA ASN A 29 14.42 -1.03 -12.04
C ASN A 29 13.33 -0.20 -11.35
N LEU A 30 12.85 0.84 -12.03
CA LEU A 30 11.61 1.52 -11.67
C LEU A 30 10.46 0.71 -12.27
N CYS A 31 9.66 0.09 -11.41
CA CYS A 31 8.45 -0.61 -11.83
C CYS A 31 7.26 0.01 -11.12
N ARG A 32 6.23 0.34 -11.90
CA ARG A 32 4.95 0.80 -11.38
C ARG A 32 4.31 -0.31 -10.55
N LYS A 33 3.84 0.03 -9.35
CA LYS A 33 3.19 -0.94 -8.45
C LYS A 33 1.72 -0.65 -8.22
N MET A 34 1.23 0.50 -8.67
CA MET A 34 -0.18 0.89 -8.61
C MET A 34 -0.88 0.67 -9.95
N HIS A 35 -1.98 -0.10 -9.94
CA HIS A 35 -2.76 -0.40 -11.14
C HIS A 35 -4.24 -0.13 -10.90
N THR A 36 -4.86 0.67 -11.75
CA THR A 36 -6.27 1.07 -11.62
C THR A 36 -7.16 0.32 -12.59
N PHE A 37 -8.42 0.07 -12.19
CA PHE A 37 -9.48 -0.55 -13.00
C PHE A 37 -10.76 0.25 -12.75
N VAL A 38 -11.22 1.00 -13.75
CA VAL A 38 -12.31 1.97 -13.57
C VAL A 38 -13.35 1.74 -14.66
N MET A 39 -14.61 1.68 -14.24
CA MET A 39 -15.76 1.87 -15.09
C MET A 39 -16.54 3.01 -14.44
N PRO A 40 -16.46 4.23 -15.01
CA PRO A 40 -17.03 5.43 -14.41
C PRO A 40 -18.50 5.21 -14.00
N ASP A 41 -18.89 5.80 -12.87
CA ASP A 41 -20.23 5.72 -12.29
C ASP A 41 -20.72 4.32 -11.88
N GLU A 42 -19.89 3.28 -12.04
CA GLU A 42 -20.19 1.90 -11.68
C GLU A 42 -19.21 1.31 -10.65
N ARG A 43 -17.90 1.42 -10.89
CA ARG A 43 -16.87 0.83 -10.03
C ARG A 43 -15.51 1.46 -10.25
N ALA A 44 -14.74 1.53 -9.17
CA ALA A 44 -13.35 1.94 -9.21
C ALA A 44 -12.53 1.05 -8.27
N PHE A 45 -11.51 0.40 -8.82
CA PHE A 45 -10.58 -0.44 -8.08
C PHE A 45 -9.13 -0.02 -8.34
N VAL A 46 -8.30 -0.21 -7.34
CA VAL A 46 -6.85 0.00 -7.40
C VAL A 46 -6.16 -1.16 -6.72
N ILE A 47 -5.14 -1.69 -7.38
CA ILE A 47 -4.33 -2.81 -6.91
C ILE A 47 -2.90 -2.33 -6.72
N LEU A 48 -2.33 -2.59 -5.54
CA LEU A 48 -0.92 -2.37 -5.22
C LEU A 48 -0.19 -3.71 -5.18
N THR A 49 1.01 -3.78 -5.75
CA THR A 49 1.74 -5.05 -5.92
C THR A 49 3.04 -5.10 -5.11
N SER A 50 3.34 -6.27 -4.52
CA SER A 50 4.61 -6.56 -3.84
C SER A 50 5.00 -8.02 -4.04
N GLY A 51 6.31 -8.29 -4.08
CA GLY A 51 6.87 -9.64 -4.28
C GLY A 51 7.63 -9.74 -5.60
N SER A 52 7.56 -10.91 -6.24
CA SER A 52 8.20 -11.15 -7.54
C SER A 52 7.54 -10.31 -8.62
N VAL A 53 8.35 -9.51 -9.33
CA VAL A 53 7.87 -8.62 -10.40
C VAL A 53 7.20 -9.45 -11.51
N SER A 54 7.79 -10.57 -11.93
CA SER A 54 7.20 -11.43 -12.96
C SER A 54 5.82 -11.96 -12.57
N LEU A 55 5.68 -12.46 -11.34
CA LEU A 55 4.39 -12.97 -10.83
C LEU A 55 3.34 -11.86 -10.76
N THR A 56 3.71 -10.69 -10.24
CA THR A 56 2.78 -9.55 -10.15
C THR A 56 2.35 -9.05 -11.52
N GLN A 57 3.26 -8.99 -12.50
CA GLN A 57 2.94 -8.62 -13.87
C GLN A 57 1.99 -9.63 -14.52
N SER A 58 2.23 -10.94 -14.37
CA SER A 58 1.33 -11.98 -14.87
C SER A 58 -0.08 -11.84 -14.29
N VAL A 59 -0.20 -11.63 -12.98
CA VAL A 59 -1.52 -11.43 -12.33
C VAL A 59 -2.22 -10.18 -12.86
N ILE A 60 -1.51 -9.05 -12.96
CA ILE A 60 -2.10 -7.81 -13.47
C ILE A 60 -2.51 -7.94 -14.94
N THR A 61 -1.74 -8.64 -15.76
CA THR A 61 -2.07 -8.92 -17.17
C THR A 61 -3.37 -9.71 -17.29
N LEU A 62 -3.50 -10.84 -16.57
CA LEU A 62 -4.72 -11.65 -16.58
C LEU A 62 -5.94 -10.84 -16.12
N LEU A 63 -5.80 -10.07 -15.03
CA LEU A 63 -6.88 -9.21 -14.55
C LEU A 63 -7.28 -8.13 -15.56
N ARG A 64 -6.31 -7.60 -16.31
CA ARG A 64 -6.55 -6.58 -17.34
C ARG A 64 -7.26 -7.17 -18.55
N GLU A 65 -6.86 -8.35 -19.01
CA GLU A 65 -7.52 -9.08 -20.09
C GLU A 65 -8.98 -9.38 -19.73
N ASP A 66 -9.21 -9.97 -18.55
CA ASP A 66 -10.56 -10.26 -18.06
C ASP A 66 -11.39 -8.97 -17.95
N PHE A 67 -10.84 -7.91 -17.36
CA PHE A 67 -11.54 -6.61 -17.23
C PHE A 67 -11.93 -6.00 -18.59
N ASN A 68 -11.01 -6.02 -19.57
CA ASN A 68 -11.26 -5.48 -20.90
C ASN A 68 -12.29 -6.31 -21.68
N ALA A 69 -12.45 -7.59 -21.35
CA ALA A 69 -13.48 -8.46 -21.89
C ALA A 69 -14.85 -8.31 -21.19
N GLY A 70 -14.98 -7.41 -20.20
CA GLY A 70 -16.20 -7.27 -19.39
C GLY A 70 -16.33 -8.32 -18.27
N GLU A 71 -15.25 -9.03 -17.99
CA GLU A 71 -15.18 -10.15 -17.05
C GLU A 71 -14.40 -9.77 -15.77
N GLY A 72 -14.35 -10.69 -14.81
CA GLY A 72 -13.64 -10.49 -13.55
C GLY A 72 -14.06 -9.20 -12.81
N LEU A 73 -13.10 -8.30 -12.58
CA LEU A 73 -13.32 -7.03 -11.87
C LEU A 73 -14.38 -6.13 -12.54
N ALA A 74 -14.63 -6.28 -13.85
CA ALA A 74 -15.62 -5.50 -14.58
C ALA A 74 -17.07 -5.89 -14.25
N LYS A 75 -17.30 -7.06 -13.65
CA LYS A 75 -18.66 -7.58 -13.35
C LYS A 75 -18.93 -7.96 -11.90
N VAL A 76 -17.94 -7.94 -11.02
CA VAL A 76 -18.13 -8.29 -9.59
C VAL A 76 -19.19 -7.41 -8.89
N PRO A 77 -20.01 -7.99 -7.99
CA PRO A 77 -21.09 -7.26 -7.32
C PRO A 77 -20.62 -6.48 -6.08
N THR A 78 -19.49 -6.84 -5.48
CA THR A 78 -19.01 -6.24 -4.22
C THR A 78 -17.48 -6.14 -4.21
N PRO A 79 -16.88 -5.25 -3.38
CA PRO A 79 -15.44 -5.21 -3.19
C PRO A 79 -14.85 -6.51 -2.63
N TYR A 80 -15.60 -7.26 -1.81
CA TYR A 80 -15.15 -8.58 -1.36
C TYR A 80 -15.08 -9.58 -2.52
N ALA A 81 -16.08 -9.61 -3.41
CA ALA A 81 -16.03 -10.42 -4.62
C ALA A 81 -14.85 -10.01 -5.53
N ALA A 82 -14.55 -8.72 -5.62
CA ALA A 82 -13.35 -8.22 -6.29
C ALA A 82 -12.06 -8.83 -5.71
N SER A 83 -11.94 -8.90 -4.36
CA SER A 83 -10.79 -9.53 -3.71
C SER A 83 -10.65 -11.03 -4.02
N ARG A 84 -11.79 -11.73 -4.22
CA ARG A 84 -11.81 -13.14 -4.61
C ARG A 84 -11.36 -13.34 -6.06
N VAL A 85 -11.79 -12.48 -6.98
CA VAL A 85 -11.30 -12.49 -8.38
C VAL A 85 -9.79 -12.25 -8.44
N VAL A 86 -9.27 -11.29 -7.66
CA VAL A 86 -7.81 -11.08 -7.56
C VAL A 86 -7.11 -12.33 -7.02
N GLY A 87 -7.67 -12.97 -6.00
CA GLY A 87 -7.16 -14.22 -5.44
C GLY A 87 -7.17 -15.40 -6.42
N GLU A 88 -8.20 -15.50 -7.27
CA GLU A 88 -8.28 -16.49 -8.34
C GLU A 88 -7.21 -16.26 -9.41
N ALA A 89 -6.94 -15.01 -9.78
CA ALA A 89 -5.84 -14.67 -10.69
C ALA A 89 -4.47 -15.06 -10.11
N VAL A 90 -4.25 -14.85 -8.81
CA VAL A 90 -3.03 -15.31 -8.11
C VAL A 90 -2.89 -16.83 -8.20
N ARG A 91 -3.98 -17.58 -8.03
CA ARG A 91 -3.96 -19.05 -8.14
C ARG A 91 -3.69 -19.52 -9.56
N ARG A 92 -4.30 -18.89 -10.58
CA ARG A 92 -4.01 -19.19 -12.00
C ARG A 92 -2.52 -19.05 -12.30
N VAL A 93 -1.87 -17.99 -11.84
CA VAL A 93 -0.42 -17.80 -12.00
C VAL A 93 0.37 -18.82 -11.18
N SER A 94 -0.09 -19.13 -9.96
CA SER A 94 0.51 -20.17 -9.13
C SER A 94 0.51 -21.54 -9.80
N ASP A 95 -0.58 -21.92 -10.47
CA ASP A 95 -0.70 -23.20 -11.16
C ASP A 95 0.27 -23.32 -12.35
N LEU A 96 0.64 -22.19 -12.96
CA LEU A 96 1.62 -22.13 -14.05
C LEU A 96 3.06 -22.19 -13.54
N ASP A 97 3.38 -21.34 -12.54
CA ASP A 97 4.77 -21.01 -12.24
C ASP A 97 5.30 -21.62 -10.95
N ARG A 98 4.45 -21.93 -9.95
CA ARG A 98 4.91 -22.30 -8.60
C ARG A 98 5.81 -23.53 -8.60
N ALA A 99 5.39 -24.60 -9.26
CA ALA A 99 6.16 -25.86 -9.29
C ALA A 99 7.52 -25.68 -9.96
N HIS A 100 7.61 -24.80 -10.97
CA HIS A 100 8.86 -24.48 -11.66
C HIS A 100 9.79 -23.65 -10.78
N LEU A 101 9.25 -22.64 -10.07
CA LEU A 101 10.01 -21.81 -9.14
C LEU A 101 10.56 -22.62 -7.97
N GLU A 102 9.72 -23.43 -7.33
CA GLU A 102 10.10 -24.22 -6.15
C GLU A 102 11.13 -25.30 -6.49
N LYS A 103 11.14 -25.80 -7.73
CA LYS A 103 12.17 -26.74 -8.22
C LYS A 103 13.57 -26.11 -8.23
N ASP A 104 13.66 -24.81 -8.46
CA ASP A 104 14.90 -24.04 -8.49
C ASP A 104 15.12 -23.24 -7.18
N ASP A 105 14.51 -23.69 -6.07
CA ASP A 105 14.58 -23.08 -4.73
C ASP A 105 14.08 -21.63 -4.64
N PHE A 106 13.24 -21.18 -5.58
CA PHE A 106 12.57 -19.89 -5.51
C PHE A 106 11.17 -20.00 -4.89
N SER A 107 10.88 -19.14 -3.90
CA SER A 107 9.55 -19.08 -3.30
C SER A 107 8.53 -18.37 -4.20
N PHE A 108 7.31 -18.89 -4.30
CA PHE A 108 6.18 -18.16 -4.89
C PHE A 108 5.75 -17.00 -3.98
N ASN A 109 6.33 -15.83 -4.20
CA ASN A 109 6.17 -14.65 -3.34
C ASN A 109 5.40 -13.53 -4.06
N ILE A 110 4.13 -13.35 -3.70
CA ILE A 110 3.26 -12.28 -4.19
C ILE A 110 2.27 -11.87 -3.11
N ASN A 111 2.15 -10.56 -2.89
CA ASN A 111 1.11 -9.97 -2.04
C ASN A 111 0.51 -8.78 -2.79
N LEU A 112 -0.81 -8.62 -2.66
CA LEU A 112 -1.55 -7.56 -3.33
C LEU A 112 -2.42 -6.82 -2.33
N LEU A 113 -2.48 -5.49 -2.41
CA LEU A 113 -3.55 -4.73 -1.78
C LEU A 113 -4.59 -4.39 -2.83
N LEU A 114 -5.86 -4.62 -2.53
CA LEU A 114 -6.99 -4.20 -3.34
C LEU A 114 -7.81 -3.18 -2.56
N GLY A 115 -7.91 -1.96 -3.09
CA GLY A 115 -8.81 -0.92 -2.61
C GLY A 115 -9.85 -0.59 -3.67
N GLY A 116 -11.08 -0.27 -3.28
CA GLY A 116 -12.06 0.26 -4.22
C GLY A 116 -13.51 0.11 -3.79
N GLN A 117 -14.40 0.43 -4.71
CA GLN A 117 -15.85 0.46 -4.48
C GLN A 117 -16.61 0.01 -5.73
N VAL A 118 -17.76 -0.63 -5.49
CA VAL A 118 -18.81 -0.86 -6.49
C VAL A 118 -20.01 0.01 -6.09
N LYS A 119 -20.70 0.60 -7.06
CA LYS A 119 -21.89 1.41 -6.83
C LYS A 119 -22.87 0.74 -5.88
N GLY A 120 -23.33 1.49 -4.88
CA GLY A 120 -24.27 1.01 -3.86
C GLY A 120 -23.65 0.14 -2.76
N SER A 121 -22.36 -0.20 -2.83
CA SER A 121 -21.61 -0.85 -1.75
C SER A 121 -20.72 0.17 -1.04
N ARG A 122 -20.32 -0.11 0.20
CA ARG A 122 -19.22 0.64 0.84
C ARG A 122 -17.91 0.35 0.12
N SER A 123 -16.97 1.30 0.15
CA SER A 123 -15.59 1.03 -0.25
C SER A 123 -14.97 -0.04 0.65
N GLY A 124 -13.97 -0.75 0.14
CA GLY A 124 -13.29 -1.81 0.87
C GLY A 124 -11.80 -1.85 0.55
N LEU A 125 -11.03 -2.29 1.54
CA LEU A 125 -9.59 -2.49 1.46
C LEU A 125 -9.25 -3.92 1.89
N TYR A 126 -8.48 -4.62 1.07
CA TYR A 126 -8.16 -6.03 1.24
C TYR A 126 -6.69 -6.31 0.94
N LEU A 127 -6.10 -7.24 1.69
CA LEU A 127 -4.80 -7.86 1.42
C LEU A 127 -5.05 -9.26 0.86
N VAL A 128 -4.53 -9.54 -0.34
CA VAL A 128 -4.56 -10.88 -0.95
C VAL A 128 -3.20 -11.53 -0.81
N TYR A 129 -3.18 -12.70 -0.17
CA TYR A 129 -1.98 -13.50 0.09
C TYR A 129 -1.56 -14.36 -1.10
N PRO A 130 -0.34 -14.94 -1.09
CA PRO A 130 0.12 -15.87 -2.13
C PRO A 130 -0.79 -17.10 -2.37
N GLN A 131 -1.64 -17.44 -1.41
CA GLN A 131 -2.62 -18.54 -1.50
C GLN A 131 -3.97 -18.08 -2.11
N GLY A 132 -4.10 -16.80 -2.44
CA GLY A 132 -5.28 -16.20 -3.05
C GLY A 132 -6.44 -15.95 -2.08
N ASN A 133 -6.28 -16.19 -0.78
CA ASN A 133 -7.29 -15.79 0.21
C ASN A 133 -7.11 -14.31 0.60
N PRO A 134 -8.21 -13.55 0.77
CA PRO A 134 -8.15 -12.17 1.21
C PRO A 134 -8.27 -12.02 2.74
N LEU A 135 -7.62 -10.99 3.28
CA LEU A 135 -7.86 -10.37 4.59
C LEU A 135 -8.46 -8.98 4.36
N SER A 136 -9.45 -8.56 5.15
CA SER A 136 -10.07 -7.24 5.04
C SER A 136 -9.58 -6.30 6.13
N ALA A 137 -9.39 -5.02 5.78
CA ALA A 137 -9.23 -3.95 6.76
C ALA A 137 -10.54 -3.78 7.57
N THR A 138 -10.40 -3.38 8.83
CA THR A 138 -11.54 -3.16 9.74
C THR A 138 -11.50 -1.74 10.28
N GLN A 139 -12.52 -1.33 11.03
CA GLN A 139 -12.50 -0.03 11.69
C GLN A 139 -11.41 0.05 12.77
N ASP A 140 -11.13 -1.07 13.45
CA ASP A 140 -10.07 -1.19 14.47
C ASP A 140 -8.68 -1.35 13.86
N SER A 141 -8.60 -1.86 12.63
CA SER A 141 -7.36 -1.98 11.85
C SER A 141 -7.55 -1.35 10.46
N PRO A 142 -7.54 0.00 10.40
CA PRO A 142 -7.96 0.77 9.23
C PRO A 142 -6.90 0.87 8.13
N TYR A 143 -5.79 0.16 8.22
CA TYR A 143 -4.76 0.21 7.19
C TYR A 143 -4.12 -1.16 6.99
N LEU A 144 -3.64 -1.41 5.78
CA LEU A 144 -2.93 -2.63 5.40
C LEU A 144 -1.63 -2.26 4.69
N GLN A 145 -0.59 -3.05 4.90
CA GLN A 145 0.73 -2.84 4.34
C GLN A 145 1.23 -4.12 3.67
N ILE A 146 2.01 -3.98 2.59
CA ILE A 146 2.76 -5.08 1.95
C ILE A 146 4.20 -4.66 1.68
N GLY A 147 5.11 -5.64 1.71
CA GLY A 147 6.55 -5.41 1.56
C GLY A 147 7.24 -5.05 2.87
N GLU A 148 8.07 -4.00 2.86
CA GLU A 148 8.91 -3.55 3.99
C GLU A 148 8.12 -2.72 5.02
N CYS A 149 7.15 -3.35 5.67
CA CYS A 149 6.12 -2.66 6.45
C CYS A 149 6.59 -2.12 7.81
N LYS A 150 7.69 -2.65 8.35
CA LYS A 150 8.07 -2.49 9.77
C LYS A 150 8.40 -1.04 10.14
N TYR A 151 9.08 -0.32 9.26
CA TYR A 151 9.65 0.99 9.54
C TYR A 151 8.59 2.11 9.58
N GLY A 152 7.60 2.03 8.68
CA GLY A 152 6.53 3.01 8.57
C GLY A 152 5.35 2.77 9.52
N ARG A 153 5.24 1.58 10.10
CA ARG A 153 4.09 1.19 10.93
C ARG A 153 3.86 2.06 12.18
N PRO A 154 4.88 2.46 12.97
CA PRO A 154 4.64 3.15 14.24
C PRO A 154 3.97 4.52 14.14
N ILE A 155 4.07 5.22 13.00
CA ILE A 155 3.36 6.50 12.82
C ILE A 155 1.88 6.25 12.48
N LEU A 156 1.57 5.18 11.76
CA LEU A 156 0.21 4.77 11.43
C LEU A 156 -0.54 4.31 12.68
N ASP A 157 0.07 3.45 13.50
CA ASP A 157 -0.49 2.95 14.76
C ASP A 157 -0.87 4.06 15.75
N ARG A 158 -0.19 5.21 15.69
CA ARG A 158 -0.45 6.35 16.59
C ARG A 158 -1.46 7.34 16.03
N GLY A 159 -1.65 7.38 14.72
CA GLY A 159 -2.25 8.52 14.04
C GLY A 159 -3.55 8.25 13.28
N ILE A 160 -3.76 7.01 12.83
CA ILE A 160 -4.93 6.66 12.01
C ILE A 160 -6.04 6.09 12.89
N VAL A 161 -7.17 6.79 12.87
CA VAL A 161 -8.42 6.35 13.49
C VAL A 161 -9.53 6.46 12.45
N HIS A 162 -10.11 5.33 12.06
CA HIS A 162 -11.07 5.25 10.95
C HIS A 162 -12.15 6.34 10.98
N GLY A 163 -12.79 6.53 12.15
CA GLY A 163 -13.95 7.40 12.33
C GLY A 163 -13.64 8.88 12.45
N SER A 164 -12.38 9.29 12.62
CA SER A 164 -12.05 10.69 12.92
C SER A 164 -10.90 11.26 12.09
N THR A 165 -10.04 10.43 11.50
CA THR A 165 -8.94 10.91 10.65
C THR A 165 -9.50 11.32 9.28
N PRO A 166 -9.41 12.61 8.89
CA PRO A 166 -9.79 13.06 7.55
C PRO A 166 -8.89 12.46 6.48
N LEU A 167 -9.40 12.34 5.26
CA LEU A 167 -8.71 11.66 4.17
C LEU A 167 -7.37 12.33 3.79
N GLU A 168 -7.32 13.66 3.78
CA GLU A 168 -6.11 14.43 3.48
C GLU A 168 -5.06 14.28 4.59
N VAL A 169 -5.49 14.16 5.84
CA VAL A 169 -4.59 13.90 6.98
C VAL A 169 -4.05 12.47 6.90
N ALA A 170 -4.88 11.49 6.51
CA ALA A 170 -4.43 10.12 6.26
C ALA A 170 -3.39 10.05 5.13
N ALA A 171 -3.51 10.88 4.10
CA ALA A 171 -2.50 11.01 3.04
C ALA A 171 -1.15 11.47 3.60
N LEU A 172 -1.14 12.48 4.49
CA LEU A 172 0.08 12.95 5.17
C LEU A 172 0.71 11.84 6.03
N TYR A 173 -0.09 11.12 6.82
CA TYR A 173 0.40 9.96 7.58
C TYR A 173 1.03 8.89 6.67
N GLY A 174 0.43 8.66 5.49
CA GLY A 174 0.99 7.81 4.45
C GLY A 174 2.38 8.28 4.02
N LEU A 175 2.54 9.56 3.63
CA LEU A 175 3.84 10.11 3.22
C LEU A 175 4.89 10.01 4.33
N LEU A 176 4.55 10.34 5.57
CA LEU A 176 5.46 10.22 6.71
C LEU A 176 5.85 8.76 6.99
N SER A 177 4.92 7.82 6.76
CA SER A 177 5.21 6.39 6.82
C SER A 177 6.22 5.96 5.74
N PHE A 178 6.16 6.53 4.53
CA PHE A 178 7.14 6.29 3.47
C PHE A 178 8.50 6.91 3.82
N ASP A 179 8.55 8.12 4.36
CA ASP A 179 9.80 8.77 4.79
C ASP A 179 10.56 7.90 5.81
N ALA A 180 9.86 7.41 6.84
CA ALA A 180 10.44 6.51 7.83
C ALA A 180 11.00 5.22 7.22
N ALA A 181 10.30 4.66 6.24
CA ALA A 181 10.73 3.46 5.52
C ALA A 181 11.97 3.71 4.65
N MET A 182 11.97 4.77 3.83
CA MET A 182 13.08 5.11 2.93
C MET A 182 14.37 5.42 3.69
N ARG A 183 14.28 6.07 4.86
CA ARG A 183 15.46 6.36 5.70
C ARG A 183 16.09 5.13 6.33
N SER A 184 15.28 4.10 6.56
CA SER A 184 15.69 2.92 7.31
C SER A 184 15.96 1.71 6.42
N ASN A 185 15.52 1.75 5.16
CA ASN A 185 15.66 0.65 4.23
C ASN A 185 15.82 1.16 2.78
N VAL A 186 17.01 0.96 2.21
CA VAL A 186 17.37 1.35 0.83
C VAL A 186 16.56 0.63 -0.24
N THR A 187 15.83 -0.42 0.11
CA THR A 187 15.01 -1.17 -0.83
C THR A 187 13.66 -0.53 -1.14
N VAL A 188 13.31 0.54 -0.40
CA VAL A 188 12.13 1.38 -0.62
C VAL A 188 12.60 2.71 -1.19
N GLY A 189 11.95 3.21 -2.23
CA GLY A 189 12.34 4.49 -2.78
C GLY A 189 11.43 5.10 -3.84
N PRO A 190 11.63 6.39 -4.11
CA PRO A 190 10.81 7.15 -5.04
C PRO A 190 10.98 6.65 -6.50
N PRO A 191 10.03 7.00 -7.40
CA PRO A 191 8.85 7.81 -7.12
C PRO A 191 7.82 7.10 -6.21
N ILE A 192 7.18 7.89 -5.35
CA ILE A 192 6.05 7.44 -4.53
C ILE A 192 4.77 7.80 -5.27
N GLU A 193 3.98 6.81 -5.67
CA GLU A 193 2.64 7.02 -6.20
C GLU A 193 1.65 7.09 -5.04
N MET A 194 0.75 8.06 -5.04
CA MET A 194 -0.36 8.18 -4.09
C MET A 194 -1.65 8.47 -4.82
N LEU A 195 -2.71 7.75 -4.42
CA LEU A 195 -4.06 7.89 -4.92
C LEU A 195 -5.01 8.10 -3.75
N ILE A 196 -5.90 9.09 -3.92
CA ILE A 196 -6.98 9.41 -3.00
C ILE A 196 -8.29 9.05 -3.68
N TYR A 197 -9.09 8.25 -2.99
CA TYR A 197 -10.43 7.85 -3.41
C TYR A 197 -11.44 8.30 -2.36
N ARG A 198 -12.45 9.06 -2.77
CA ARG A 198 -13.56 9.45 -1.90
C ARG A 198 -14.71 8.48 -2.04
N ASN A 199 -15.36 8.15 -0.94
CA ASN A 199 -16.54 7.30 -0.96
C ASN A 199 -17.58 7.86 -1.94
N ASP A 200 -18.18 6.94 -2.70
CA ASP A 200 -19.22 7.20 -3.69
C ASP A 200 -18.79 8.03 -4.92
N SER A 201 -17.50 8.36 -5.07
CA SER A 201 -17.03 9.02 -6.30
C SER A 201 -17.09 8.06 -7.50
N LEU A 202 -16.66 6.80 -7.34
CA LEU A 202 -16.54 5.82 -8.44
C LEU A 202 -15.63 6.28 -9.60
N HIS A 203 -14.76 7.25 -9.34
CA HIS A 203 -13.68 7.71 -10.22
C HIS A 203 -12.49 8.20 -9.39
N PHE A 204 -11.34 8.40 -10.04
CA PHE A 204 -10.09 8.79 -9.37
C PHE A 204 -9.68 10.21 -9.77
N ASP A 205 -9.84 11.17 -8.84
CA ASP A 205 -9.47 12.58 -9.07
C ASP A 205 -8.21 13.02 -8.33
N GLY A 206 -7.80 12.24 -7.32
CA GLY A 206 -6.59 12.50 -6.57
C GLY A 206 -5.54 11.47 -6.92
N TYR A 207 -4.64 11.79 -7.84
CA TYR A 207 -3.43 11.00 -8.09
C TYR A 207 -2.22 11.92 -8.18
N ARG A 208 -1.12 11.50 -7.54
CA ARG A 208 0.17 12.16 -7.68
C ARG A 208 1.31 11.16 -7.58
N SER A 209 2.35 11.42 -8.37
CA SER A 209 3.64 10.74 -8.26
C SER A 209 4.67 11.74 -7.74
N PHE A 210 5.33 11.38 -6.63
CA PHE A 210 6.33 12.21 -5.97
C PHE A 210 7.73 11.67 -6.31
N PRO A 211 8.47 12.31 -7.22
CA PRO A 211 9.89 11.99 -7.43
C PRO A 211 10.73 12.35 -6.20
N ALA A 212 12.00 11.92 -6.21
CA ALA A 212 12.92 12.10 -5.08
C ALA A 212 13.15 13.58 -4.71
N ASP A 213 13.11 14.46 -5.72
CA ASP A 213 13.36 15.89 -5.64
C ASP A 213 12.07 16.72 -5.61
N ASP A 214 10.90 16.10 -5.39
CA ASP A 214 9.63 16.81 -5.31
C ASP A 214 9.68 17.88 -4.20
N PRO A 215 9.48 19.17 -4.53
CA PRO A 215 9.70 20.26 -3.59
C PRO A 215 8.69 20.26 -2.42
N GLU A 216 7.49 19.73 -2.65
CA GLU A 216 6.44 19.65 -1.64
C GLU A 216 6.70 18.49 -0.69
N LEU A 217 7.07 17.32 -1.20
CA LEU A 217 7.50 16.18 -0.39
C LEU A 217 8.68 16.57 0.52
N LEU A 218 9.69 17.22 -0.04
CA LEU A 218 10.83 17.75 0.71
C LEU A 218 10.44 18.81 1.74
N SER A 219 9.41 19.61 1.46
CA SER A 219 8.87 20.59 2.41
C SER A 219 8.18 19.89 3.59
N ILE A 220 7.33 18.90 3.31
CA ILE A 220 6.61 18.09 4.31
C ILE A 220 7.62 17.42 5.24
N HIS A 221 8.64 16.76 4.69
CA HIS A 221 9.67 16.07 5.49
C HIS A 221 10.43 17.05 6.39
N ARG A 222 10.87 18.20 5.87
CA ARG A 222 11.58 19.23 6.66
C ARG A 222 10.71 19.85 7.75
N GLN A 223 9.41 20.00 7.52
CA GLN A 223 8.48 20.49 8.53
C GLN A 223 8.26 19.45 9.63
N TRP A 224 8.06 18.19 9.25
CA TRP A 224 7.91 17.07 10.19
C TRP A 224 9.14 16.88 11.08
N GLU A 225 10.34 16.86 10.50
CA GLU A 225 11.58 16.72 11.29
C GLU A 225 11.74 17.83 12.33
N ARG A 226 11.44 19.09 11.96
CA ARG A 226 11.50 20.22 12.89
C ARG A 226 10.48 20.09 14.01
N ALA A 227 9.24 19.72 13.67
CA ALA A 227 8.18 19.51 14.66
C ALA A 227 8.53 18.37 15.63
N LEU A 228 9.05 17.26 15.11
CA LEU A 228 9.45 16.11 15.91
C LEU A 228 10.58 16.46 16.89
N ARG A 229 11.61 17.17 16.43
CA ARG A 229 12.72 17.62 17.30
C ARG A 229 12.23 18.53 18.41
N LYS A 230 11.40 19.51 18.07
CA LYS A 230 10.80 20.41 19.06
C LYS A 230 9.96 19.64 20.09
N ALA A 231 9.14 18.70 19.64
CA ALA A 231 8.33 17.88 20.55
C ALA A 231 9.19 17.08 21.53
N VAL A 232 10.36 16.60 21.11
CA VAL A 232 11.32 15.90 21.99
C VAL A 232 12.00 16.86 22.97
N GLU A 233 12.36 18.06 22.53
CA GLU A 233 12.95 19.11 23.39
C GLU A 233 11.97 19.59 24.48
N ASP A 234 10.67 19.58 24.18
CA ASP A 234 9.60 19.98 25.11
C ASP A 234 9.24 18.86 26.13
N LEU A 235 9.82 17.65 26.02
CA LEU A 235 9.57 16.56 26.97
C LEU A 235 10.19 16.84 28.35
N PRO A 236 9.56 16.34 29.43
CA PRO A 236 10.12 16.49 30.77
C PRO A 236 11.49 15.83 30.86
N LYS A 237 12.41 16.47 31.60
CA LYS A 237 13.75 15.92 31.86
C LYS A 237 13.64 14.59 32.60
N ILE A 238 14.44 13.62 32.18
CA ILE A 238 14.59 12.36 32.91
C ILE A 238 15.36 12.65 34.19
N HIS A 239 14.80 12.28 35.33
CA HIS A 239 15.49 12.30 36.61
C HIS A 239 16.33 11.03 36.74
N PHE A 240 17.64 11.18 36.62
CA PHE A 240 18.58 10.07 36.83
C PHE A 240 18.97 10.00 38.32
N ASN A 241 19.11 8.78 38.84
CA ASN A 241 19.69 8.58 40.17
C ASN A 241 21.16 9.05 40.15
N ALA A 242 21.59 9.73 41.21
CA ALA A 242 22.97 10.22 41.33
C ALA A 242 24.02 9.10 41.40
N CYS A 243 23.59 7.88 41.78
CA CYS A 243 24.45 6.71 41.89
C CYS A 243 23.84 5.53 41.14
N LEU A 244 24.71 4.71 40.55
CA LEU A 244 24.33 3.38 40.06
C LEU A 244 23.94 2.50 41.26
N PRO A 245 22.97 1.59 41.11
CA PRO A 245 22.61 0.67 42.19
C PRO A 245 23.80 -0.26 42.52
N GLY A 246 24.37 -0.13 43.74
CA GLY A 246 25.29 -1.11 44.33
C GLY A 246 26.80 -0.81 44.27
N HIS A 247 27.25 0.38 44.69
CA HIS A 247 28.60 0.58 45.23
C HIS A 247 28.54 0.84 46.73
#